data_AF-A0A8T6HJJ5-F1
#
_entry.id   AF-A0A8T6HJJ5-F1
#
_cell.length_a   1.000
_cell.length_b   1.000
_cell.length_c   1.000
_cell.angle_alpha   90.00
_cell.angle_beta   90.00
_cell.angle_gamma   90.00
#
_symmetry.space_group_name_H-M   'P 1'
#
loop_
_entity.id
_entity.type
_entity.pdbx_description
1 polymer ?
#
loop_
_entity_poly.entity_id
_entity_poly.type
_entity_poly.pdbx_seq_one_letter_code
_entity_poly.pdbx_strand_id
1 'polypeptide(L)' 'MAPAAARSRLARARSLTWLGQTAASLCWISSMLITGVDSTGDWLQLCAASAWLLANIATLVTAQAD' A
#
# COMPACT_ATOMS: atom_id res chain seq x y z
N MET A 1 8.43 -24.54 18.67
CA MET A 1 8.56 -23.18 19.19
C MET A 1 9.57 -22.44 18.32
N ALA A 2 9.11 -21.66 17.32
CA ALA A 2 10.03 -20.91 16.46
C ALA A 2 10.74 -19.83 17.30
N PRO A 3 12.04 -19.57 17.08
CA PRO A 3 12.79 -18.61 17.89
C PRO A 3 12.18 -17.21 17.72
N ALA A 4 12.02 -16.47 18.83
CA ALA A 4 11.45 -15.12 18.85
C ALA A 4 12.10 -14.17 17.81
N ALA A 5 13.39 -14.38 17.49
CA ALA A 5 14.11 -13.66 16.45
C ALA A 5 13.51 -13.83 15.04
N ALA A 6 13.06 -15.03 14.66
CA ALA A 6 12.44 -15.27 13.35
C ALA A 6 11.10 -14.54 13.20
N ARG A 7 10.31 -14.48 14.28
CA ARG A 7 9.04 -13.74 14.31
C ARG A 7 9.26 -12.23 14.16
N SER A 8 10.31 -11.68 14.80
CA SER A 8 10.66 -10.26 14.68
C SER A 8 11.11 -9.85 13.27
N ARG A 9 11.91 -10.70 12.59
CA ARG A 9 12.34 -10.44 11.21
C ARG A 9 11.18 -10.52 10.23
N LEU A 10 10.28 -11.48 10.42
CA LEU A 10 9.07 -11.62 9.61
C LEU A 10 8.14 -10.41 9.77
N ALA A 11 7.92 -9.95 11.01
CA ALA A 11 7.13 -8.76 11.28
C ALA A 11 7.73 -7.51 10.63
N ARG A 12 9.06 -7.33 10.73
CA ARG A 12 9.78 -6.20 10.14
C ARG A 12 9.78 -6.24 8.62
N ALA A 13 10.02 -7.41 8.02
CA ALA A 13 9.94 -7.61 6.57
C ALA A 13 8.52 -7.31 6.05
N ARG A 14 7.48 -7.77 6.76
CA ARG A 14 6.08 -7.48 6.40
C ARG A 14 5.76 -5.98 6.50
N SER A 15 6.29 -5.29 7.51
CA SER A 15 6.17 -3.83 7.65
C SER A 15 6.86 -3.08 6.50
N LEU A 16 8.07 -3.50 6.11
CA LEU A 16 8.78 -2.91 4.97
C LEU A 16 8.05 -3.16 3.65
N THR A 17 7.56 -4.38 3.41
CA THR A 17 6.76 -4.71 2.22
C THR A 17 5.50 -3.86 2.15
N TRP A 18 4.81 -3.68 3.28
CA TRP A 18 3.63 -2.84 3.37
C TRP A 18 3.94 -1.38 3.05
N LEU A 19 5.03 -0.83 3.61
CA LEU A 19 5.50 0.53 3.31
C LEU A 19 5.84 0.69 1.82
N GLY A 20 6.50 -0.30 1.23
CA GLY A 20 6.84 -0.32 -0.19
C GLY A 20 5.60 -0.32 -1.10
N GLN A 21 4.59 -1.15 -0.79
CA GLN A 21 3.33 -1.17 -1.54
C GLN A 21 2.56 0.15 -1.43
N THR A 22 2.54 0.75 -0.24
CA THR A 22 1.94 2.06 0.00
C THR A 22 2.64 3.16 -0.79
N ALA A 23 3.98 3.20 -0.76
CA ALA A 23 4.78 4.17 -1.51
C ALA A 23 4.64 3.99 -3.03
N ALA A 24 4.60 2.75 -3.52
CA ALA A 24 4.36 2.45 -4.93
C ALA A 24 2.99 2.95 -5.40
N SER A 25 1.94 2.71 -4.61
CA SER A 25 0.59 3.21 -4.89
C SER A 25 0.54 4.75 -4.91
N LEU A 26 1.20 5.43 -3.96
CA LEU A 26 1.31 6.90 -3.95
C LEU A 26 2.07 7.43 -5.17
N CYS A 27 3.17 6.78 -5.54
CA CYS A 27 3.96 7.15 -6.71
C CYS A 27 3.13 6.99 -8.00
N TRP A 28 2.32 5.93 -8.09
CA TRP A 28 1.40 5.72 -9.19
C TRP A 28 0.35 6.83 -9.27
N ILE A 29 -0.35 7.13 -8.18
CA ILE A 29 -1.35 8.21 -8.13
C ILE A 29 -0.70 9.54 -8.53
N SER A 30 0.47 9.86 -7.96
CA SER A 30 1.19 11.09 -8.25
C SER A 30 1.59 11.18 -9.73
N SER A 31 2.02 10.08 -10.34
CA SER A 31 2.34 10.02 -11.77
C SER A 31 1.13 10.33 -12.65
N MET A 32 -0.07 9.81 -12.31
CA MET A 32 -1.29 10.12 -13.06
C MET A 32 -1.73 11.58 -12.87
N LEU A 33 -1.54 12.15 -11.68
CA LEU A 33 -1.82 13.58 -11.43
C LEU A 33 -0.88 14.51 -12.22
N ILE A 34 0.38 14.10 -12.44
CA ILE A 34 1.36 14.88 -13.22
C ILE A 34 1.15 14.68 -14.72
N THR A 35 0.85 13.45 -15.16
CA THR A 35 0.65 13.11 -16.58
C THR A 35 -0.69 13.66 -17.09
N GLY A 36 -1.66 13.86 -16.20
CA GLY A 36 -3.02 14.26 -16.53
C GLY A 36 -3.94 13.04 -16.66
N VAL A 37 -5.23 13.26 -16.41
CA VAL A 37 -6.29 12.26 -16.51
C VAL A 37 -7.20 12.71 -17.66
N ASP A 38 -7.01 12.11 -18.84
CA ASP A 38 -7.63 12.57 -20.09
C ASP A 38 -8.79 11.66 -20.54
N SER A 39 -8.76 10.37 -20.16
CA SER A 39 -9.76 9.38 -20.53
C SER A 39 -10.52 8.80 -19.33
N THR A 40 -11.71 8.25 -19.58
CA THR A 40 -12.49 7.49 -18.56
C THR A 40 -11.69 6.33 -17.96
N GLY A 41 -10.75 5.75 -18.72
CA GLY A 41 -9.86 4.70 -18.21
C GLY A 41 -8.88 5.20 -17.13
N ASP A 42 -8.38 6.42 -17.27
CA ASP A 42 -7.46 7.03 -16.29
C ASP A 42 -8.18 7.28 -14.96
N TRP A 43 -9.46 7.66 -15.00
CA TRP A 43 -10.29 7.78 -13.80
C TRP A 43 -10.46 6.43 -13.08
N LEU A 44 -10.69 5.35 -13.82
CA LEU A 44 -10.83 4.02 -13.23
C LEU A 44 -9.49 3.56 -12.61
N GLN A 45 -8.37 3.87 -13.25
CA GLN A 45 -7.04 3.55 -12.78
C GLN A 45 -6.67 4.35 -11.52
N LEU A 46 -7.03 5.63 -11.47
CA LEU A 46 -6.89 6.47 -10.27
C LEU A 46 -7.71 5.91 -9.10
N CYS A 47 -8.96 5.52 -9.36
CA CYS A 47 -9.83 4.88 -8.37
C CYS A 47 -9.24 3.57 -7.86
N ALA A 48 -8.73 2.72 -8.76
CA ALA A 48 -8.10 1.45 -8.38
C ALA A 48 -6.83 1.69 -7.53
N ALA A 49 -5.98 2.64 -7.93
CA ALA A 49 -4.79 3.00 -7.17
C ALA A 49 -5.15 3.56 -5.78
N SER A 50 -6.20 4.37 -5.69
CA SER A 50 -6.72 4.94 -4.43
C SER A 50 -7.33 3.86 -3.52
N ALA A 51 -8.08 2.92 -4.09
CA ALA A 51 -8.62 1.77 -3.36
C ALA A 51 -7.49 0.88 -2.83
N TRP A 52 -6.42 0.71 -3.60
CA TRP A 52 -5.24 -0.03 -3.15
C TRP A 52 -4.53 0.68 -1.99
N LEU A 53 -4.41 2.01 -2.05
CA LEU A 53 -3.89 2.81 -0.94
C LEU A 53 -4.73 2.64 0.33
N LEU A 54 -6.06 2.73 0.21
CA LEU A 54 -7.01 2.53 1.31
C LEU A 54 -6.91 1.12 1.92
N ALA A 55 -6.81 0.08 1.09
CA ALA A 55 -6.63 -1.29 1.55
C ALA A 55 -5.33 -1.45 2.35
N ASN A 56 -4.23 -0.86 1.87
CA ASN A 56 -2.98 -0.83 2.64
C ASN A 56 -3.21 -0.14 3.99
N ILE A 57 -3.78 1.06 4.04
CA ILE A 57 -4.06 1.78 5.30
C ILE A 57 -4.95 0.94 6.25
N ALA A 58 -6.00 0.30 5.73
CA ALA A 58 -6.90 -0.53 6.51
C ALA A 58 -6.18 -1.71 7.17
N THR A 59 -5.23 -2.35 6.48
CA THR A 59 -4.42 -3.42 7.08
C THR A 59 -3.54 -2.93 8.23
N LEU A 60 -3.09 -1.66 8.22
CA LEU A 60 -2.36 -1.06 9.34
C LEU A 60 -3.30 -0.80 10.53
N VAL A 61 -4.48 -0.24 10.28
CA VAL A 61 -5.47 0.04 11.34
C VAL A 61 -5.95 -1.25 12.01
N THR A 62 -6.27 -2.29 11.23
CA THR A 62 -6.62 -3.61 11.77
C THR A 62 -5.48 -4.23 12.56
N ALA A 63 -4.22 -4.06 12.14
CA ALA A 63 -3.07 -4.58 12.87
C ALA A 63 -2.80 -3.86 14.20
N GLN A 64 -3.37 -2.68 14.45
CA GLN A 64 -3.30 -1.97 15.74
C GLN A 64 -4.49 -2.30 16.65
N ALA A 65 -5.58 -2.89 16.12
CA ALA A 65 -6.79 -3.21 16.87
C ALA A 65 -6.78 -4.63 17.49
N ASP A 66 -5.76 -5.43 17.16
CA ASP A 66 -5.47 -6.77 17.72
C ASP A 66 -4.31 -6.68 18.73
#